data_AF-A0A2P2KME1-F1
#
_entry.id   AF-A0A2P2KME1-F1
#
_cell.length_a   1.000
_cell.length_b   1.000
_cell.length_c   1.000
_cell.angle_alpha   90.00
_cell.angle_beta   90.00
_cell.angle_gamma   90.00
#
_symmetry.space_group_name_H-M   'P 1'
#
loop_
_entity.id
_entity.type
_entity.pdbx_description
1 polymer ?
#
loop_
_entity_poly.entity_id
_entity_poly.type
_entity_poly.pdbx_seq_one_letter_code
_entity_poly.pdbx_strand_id
1 'polypeptide(L)'
;MASKDADPSLGYLTRKDTEVKLPRPTRVKNKTPAPIQITAEQILREARERQEAEIRPPKQKITDATELADYRLRKRKEFEDQIRRVRWNTSVWIKYAQWEESQKDFNRARSVWERALEVDYRNHTLWLKYAEMEMKNRFVKHARNVWDRAVELLPRVDQLWYKYIHMEEMLGNVAGARQVFERWMSWMPDQQGWLSYIKFELRYSEIERARQIYERFVQCHPKVTAWIRYAKFEMKNGEIARARNAYERAVEKLSDDEEAELLFVAFAEFEERCKETERARWIYKFALDHIPKGRAEELYRKFVAFEKQYGDKEGIEDAIVGKRRFQYEDEVRKNPLSYDSWFDYIRLEESVGNKERIREVYERAIANVPPAEEKRYWQRYIYLWINYALYEELDAEDIERTRDVYRYA
;
A
#
# COMPACT_ATOMS: atom_id res chain seq x y z
N MET A 1 -40.01 -63.72 79.49
CA MET A 1 -39.09 -64.70 80.09
C MET A 1 -37.92 -64.90 79.16
N ALA A 2 -36.72 -64.68 79.68
CA ALA A 2 -35.39 -65.15 79.25
C ALA A 2 -34.94 -64.94 77.79
N SER A 3 -33.90 -64.12 77.68
CA SER A 3 -32.85 -64.13 76.66
C SER A 3 -32.13 -65.48 76.55
N LYS A 4 -31.58 -65.76 75.37
CA LYS A 4 -30.29 -66.46 75.19
C LYS A 4 -29.73 -66.19 73.79
N ASP A 5 -28.57 -65.55 73.78
CA ASP A 5 -27.71 -65.25 72.62
C ASP A 5 -27.17 -66.51 71.94
N ALA A 6 -26.95 -66.45 70.62
CA ALA A 6 -25.95 -67.26 69.91
C ALA A 6 -25.52 -66.62 68.56
N ASP A 7 -24.26 -66.19 68.55
CA ASP A 7 -23.26 -65.94 67.48
C ASP A 7 -23.50 -65.00 66.27
N PRO A 8 -22.75 -63.87 66.19
CA PRO A 8 -22.69 -62.97 65.03
C PRO A 8 -21.48 -63.25 64.11
N SER A 9 -21.27 -64.49 63.64
CA SER A 9 -20.08 -64.85 62.83
C SER A 9 -20.32 -65.55 61.48
N LEU A 10 -21.55 -65.70 60.99
CA LEU A 10 -21.80 -66.31 59.68
C LEU A 10 -22.59 -65.35 58.79
N GLY A 11 -21.87 -64.61 57.95
CA GLY A 11 -22.44 -63.79 56.90
C GLY A 11 -23.29 -64.63 55.95
N TYR A 12 -24.53 -64.20 55.73
CA TYR A 12 -25.44 -64.79 54.75
C TYR A 12 -24.88 -64.58 53.33
N LEU A 13 -24.33 -65.63 52.72
CA LEU A 13 -24.03 -65.69 51.29
C LEU A 13 -25.34 -65.51 50.51
N THR A 14 -25.39 -64.46 49.68
CA THR A 14 -26.56 -64.17 48.85
C THR A 14 -26.61 -65.14 47.66
N ARG A 15 -27.81 -65.50 47.18
CA ARG A 15 -28.04 -66.40 46.01
C ARG A 15 -27.28 -66.03 44.73
N LYS A 16 -26.68 -64.84 44.65
CA LYS A 16 -25.80 -64.39 43.56
C LYS A 16 -24.44 -65.08 43.54
N ASP A 17 -24.01 -65.68 44.64
CA ASP A 17 -22.69 -66.31 44.78
C ASP A 17 -22.70 -67.80 44.37
N THR A 18 -23.87 -68.36 44.03
CA THR A 18 -24.04 -69.76 43.59
C THR A 18 -24.32 -69.93 42.09
N GLU A 19 -24.33 -68.84 41.30
CA GLU A 19 -24.44 -68.93 39.85
C GLU A 19 -23.07 -69.19 39.21
N VAL A 20 -22.82 -70.45 38.87
CA VAL A 20 -21.69 -70.84 38.01
C VAL A 20 -21.89 -70.15 36.66
N LYS A 21 -21.15 -69.06 36.41
CA LYS A 21 -21.07 -68.41 35.10
C LYS A 21 -20.46 -69.39 34.10
N LEU A 22 -21.33 -70.13 33.40
CA LEU A 22 -20.95 -70.87 32.19
C LEU A 22 -20.19 -69.90 31.26
N PRO A 23 -19.04 -70.29 30.71
CA PRO A 23 -18.30 -69.43 29.79
C PRO A 23 -19.22 -69.03 28.64
N ARG A 24 -19.35 -67.72 28.38
CA ARG A 24 -20.13 -67.22 27.24
C ARG A 24 -19.59 -67.90 25.98
N PRO A 25 -20.44 -68.50 25.12
CA PRO A 25 -19.96 -69.15 23.91
C PRO A 25 -19.14 -68.13 23.12
N THR A 26 -17.93 -68.51 22.73
CA THR A 26 -17.03 -67.67 21.95
C THR A 26 -17.75 -67.31 20.65
N ARG A 27 -18.28 -66.09 20.53
CA ARG A 27 -18.83 -65.60 19.26
C ARG A 27 -17.70 -65.65 18.24
N VAL A 28 -17.82 -66.56 17.27
CA VAL A 28 -16.93 -66.60 16.11
C VAL A 28 -17.09 -65.26 15.40
N LYS A 29 -16.05 -64.43 15.43
CA LYS A 29 -16.05 -63.15 14.74
C LYS A 29 -15.92 -63.43 13.25
N ASN A 30 -16.89 -63.00 12.46
CA ASN A 30 -16.75 -63.04 11.01
C ASN A 30 -15.63 -62.06 10.60
N LYS A 31 -14.59 -62.57 9.93
CA LYS A 31 -13.44 -61.79 9.44
C LYS A 31 -13.56 -61.42 7.96
N THR A 32 -14.71 -61.65 7.33
CA THR A 32 -14.95 -61.18 5.96
C THR A 32 -14.77 -59.66 5.88
N PRO A 33 -14.22 -59.13 4.78
CA PRO A 33 -14.08 -57.69 4.59
C PRO A 33 -15.42 -56.97 4.79
N ALA A 34 -15.44 -55.92 5.61
CA ALA A 34 -16.63 -55.11 5.79
C ALA A 34 -16.94 -54.35 4.49
N PRO A 35 -18.21 -54.25 4.07
CA PRO A 35 -18.58 -53.57 2.83
C PRO A 35 -18.34 -52.05 2.91
N ILE A 36 -18.35 -51.49 4.11
CA ILE A 36 -18.08 -50.07 4.37
C ILE A 36 -16.85 -49.99 5.29
N GLN A 37 -15.80 -49.36 4.79
CA GLN A 37 -14.61 -49.06 5.59
C GLN A 37 -14.86 -47.76 6.36
N ILE A 38 -14.59 -47.79 7.67
CA ILE A 38 -14.74 -46.61 8.51
C ILE A 38 -13.72 -45.57 8.05
N THR A 39 -14.19 -44.42 7.57
CA THR A 39 -13.33 -43.31 7.15
C THR A 39 -13.09 -42.34 8.30
N ALA A 40 -11.99 -41.59 8.22
CA ALA A 40 -11.70 -40.54 9.21
C ALA A 40 -12.83 -39.50 9.30
N GLU A 41 -13.49 -39.19 8.18
CA GLU A 41 -14.64 -38.28 8.15
C GLU A 41 -15.80 -38.81 9.01
N GLN A 42 -16.10 -40.11 8.91
CA GLN A 42 -17.20 -40.72 9.65
C GLN A 42 -16.96 -40.67 11.17
N ILE A 43 -15.72 -40.90 11.60
CA ILE A 43 -15.33 -40.81 13.02
C ILE A 43 -15.46 -39.36 13.52
N LEU A 44 -15.01 -38.37 12.75
CA LEU A 44 -15.09 -36.95 13.14
C LEU A 44 -16.54 -36.46 13.19
N ARG A 45 -17.39 -36.91 12.27
CA ARG A 45 -18.82 -36.58 12.25
C ARG A 45 -19.53 -37.18 13.46
N GLU A 46 -19.32 -38.47 13.72
CA GLU A 46 -19.92 -39.15 14.88
C GLU A 46 -19.41 -38.59 16.21
N ALA A 47 -18.13 -38.20 16.29
CA ALA A 47 -17.57 -37.53 17.47
C ALA A 47 -18.23 -36.16 17.71
N ARG A 48 -18.51 -35.40 16.66
CA ARG A 48 -19.22 -34.12 16.76
C ARG A 48 -20.69 -34.29 17.15
N GLU A 49 -21.37 -35.28 16.61
CA GLU A 49 -22.77 -35.58 16.94
C GLU A 49 -22.93 -36.11 18.37
N ARG A 50 -21.93 -36.84 18.87
CA ARG A 50 -21.86 -37.32 20.26
C ARG A 50 -21.29 -36.29 21.23
N GLN A 51 -20.86 -35.12 20.76
CA GLN A 51 -20.43 -34.06 21.65
C GLN A 51 -21.64 -33.60 22.45
N GLU A 52 -21.63 -33.93 23.75
CA GLU A 52 -22.67 -33.49 24.68
C GLU A 52 -22.84 -31.97 24.58
N ALA A 53 -24.09 -31.52 24.57
CA ALA A 53 -24.38 -30.10 24.51
C ALA A 53 -23.70 -29.39 25.68
N GLU A 54 -22.98 -28.30 25.40
CA GLU A 54 -22.35 -27.50 26.43
C GLU A 54 -23.36 -27.15 27.52
N ILE A 55 -23.05 -27.50 28.78
CA ILE A 55 -23.91 -27.24 29.92
C ILE A 55 -24.02 -25.73 30.10
N ARG A 56 -25.14 -25.15 29.66
CA ARG A 56 -25.43 -23.72 29.82
C ARG A 56 -26.05 -23.48 31.20
N PRO A 57 -25.58 -22.47 31.95
CA PRO A 57 -26.20 -22.13 33.22
C PRO A 57 -27.67 -21.72 33.01
N PRO A 58 -28.57 -22.02 33.97
CA PRO A 58 -29.97 -21.64 33.86
C PRO A 58 -30.13 -20.12 33.82
N LYS A 59 -31.09 -19.63 33.04
CA LYS A 59 -31.41 -18.20 32.96
C LYS A 59 -32.06 -17.75 34.28
N GLN A 60 -31.28 -17.05 35.12
CA GLN A 60 -31.77 -16.45 36.37
C GLN A 60 -32.22 -15.01 36.11
N LYS A 61 -33.39 -14.62 36.62
CA LYS A 61 -33.86 -13.22 36.63
C LYS A 61 -33.43 -12.59 37.95
N ILE A 62 -32.80 -11.43 37.90
CA ILE A 62 -32.37 -10.68 39.09
C ILE A 62 -33.55 -9.80 39.51
N THR A 63 -34.09 -9.99 40.72
CA THR A 63 -35.24 -9.20 41.19
C THR A 63 -34.82 -8.04 42.08
N ASP A 64 -33.78 -8.25 42.90
CA ASP A 64 -33.47 -7.33 44.00
C ASP A 64 -32.11 -6.64 43.83
N ALA A 65 -31.96 -5.47 44.45
CA ALA A 65 -30.70 -4.71 44.44
C ALA A 65 -29.56 -5.48 45.15
N THR A 66 -29.88 -6.31 46.14
CA THR A 66 -28.95 -7.22 46.83
C THR A 66 -28.47 -8.33 45.92
N GLU A 67 -29.38 -8.99 45.19
CA GLU A 67 -29.02 -10.01 44.20
C GLU A 67 -28.17 -9.42 43.05
N LEU A 68 -28.47 -8.19 42.62
CA LEU A 68 -27.65 -7.48 41.64
C LEU A 68 -26.25 -7.19 42.19
N ALA A 69 -26.12 -6.82 43.46
CA ALA A 69 -24.84 -6.60 44.11
C ALA A 69 -24.02 -7.90 44.21
N ASP A 70 -24.66 -9.02 44.55
CA ASP A 70 -24.00 -10.34 44.60
C ASP A 70 -23.60 -10.84 43.21
N TYR A 71 -24.44 -10.61 42.20
CA TYR A 71 -24.08 -10.86 40.80
C TYR A 71 -22.86 -10.03 40.39
N ARG A 72 -22.85 -8.73 40.72
CA ARG A 72 -21.71 -7.84 40.45
C ARG A 72 -20.45 -8.32 41.17
N LEU A 73 -20.55 -8.72 42.43
CA LEU A 73 -19.43 -9.19 43.23
C LEU A 73 -18.83 -10.48 42.63
N ARG A 74 -19.68 -11.47 42.29
CA ARG A 74 -19.23 -12.72 41.66
C ARG A 74 -18.53 -12.46 40.33
N LYS A 75 -19.10 -11.61 39.47
CA LYS A 75 -18.51 -11.28 38.17
C LYS A 75 -17.21 -10.49 38.30
N ARG A 76 -17.14 -9.52 39.21
CA ARG A 76 -15.90 -8.79 39.53
C ARG A 76 -14.81 -9.74 40.01
N LYS A 77 -15.15 -10.66 40.92
CA LYS A 77 -14.19 -11.66 41.40
C LYS A 77 -13.68 -12.54 40.25
N GLU A 78 -14.56 -13.00 39.36
CA GLU A 78 -14.18 -13.78 38.18
C GLU A 78 -13.18 -13.03 37.29
N PHE A 79 -13.45 -11.76 36.97
CA PHE A 79 -12.54 -10.94 36.16
C PHE A 79 -11.23 -10.61 36.88
N GLU A 80 -11.26 -10.27 38.17
CA GLU A 80 -10.06 -10.01 38.96
C GLU A 80 -9.19 -11.27 39.10
N ASP A 81 -9.81 -12.45 39.29
CA ASP A 81 -9.08 -13.72 39.35
C ASP A 81 -8.49 -14.10 37.97
N GLN A 82 -9.15 -13.74 36.87
CA GLN A 82 -8.59 -13.88 35.52
C GLN A 82 -7.41 -12.92 35.30
N ILE A 83 -7.55 -11.66 35.73
CA ILE A 83 -6.51 -10.64 35.64
C ILE A 83 -5.28 -11.02 36.47
N ARG A 84 -5.47 -11.57 37.68
CA ARG A 84 -4.37 -12.05 38.52
C ARG A 84 -3.62 -13.21 37.88
N ARG A 85 -4.35 -14.12 37.21
CA ARG A 85 -3.76 -15.26 36.50
C ARG A 85 -3.04 -14.84 35.22
N VAL A 86 -3.63 -13.91 34.47
CA VAL A 86 -3.16 -13.52 33.14
C VAL A 86 -3.10 -12.00 33.02
N ARG A 87 -2.11 -11.39 33.69
CA ARG A 87 -2.01 -9.92 33.82
C ARG A 87 -1.78 -9.21 32.48
N TRP A 88 -1.07 -9.85 31.56
CA TRP A 88 -0.67 -9.30 30.25
C TRP A 88 -1.78 -9.36 29.19
N ASN A 89 -2.85 -10.13 29.39
CA ASN A 89 -3.88 -10.29 28.38
C ASN A 89 -4.84 -9.08 28.39
N THR A 90 -4.59 -8.15 27.47
CA THR A 90 -5.41 -6.93 27.27
C THR A 90 -6.86 -7.22 26.91
N SER A 91 -7.20 -8.36 26.33
CA SER A 91 -8.60 -8.73 26.04
C SER A 91 -9.42 -8.89 27.32
N VAL A 92 -8.84 -9.43 28.39
CA VAL A 92 -9.52 -9.60 29.69
C VAL A 92 -9.83 -8.23 30.30
N TRP A 93 -8.87 -7.31 30.24
CA TRP A 93 -9.05 -5.92 30.68
C TRP A 93 -10.17 -5.21 29.92
N ILE A 94 -10.19 -5.34 28.58
CA ILE A 94 -11.23 -4.74 27.73
C ILE A 94 -12.61 -5.30 28.08
N LYS A 95 -12.73 -6.63 28.23
CA LYS A 95 -14.00 -7.28 28.60
C LYS A 95 -14.48 -6.85 29.98
N TYR A 96 -13.57 -6.75 30.96
CA TYR A 96 -13.93 -6.32 32.30
C TYR A 96 -14.41 -4.86 32.31
N ALA A 97 -13.70 -3.97 31.61
CA ALA A 97 -14.07 -2.57 31.52
C ALA A 97 -15.41 -2.34 30.77
N GLN A 98 -15.65 -3.08 29.68
CA GLN A 98 -16.94 -3.08 28.96
C GLN A 98 -18.09 -3.62 29.83
N TRP A 99 -17.81 -4.60 30.68
CA TRP A 99 -18.80 -5.10 31.61
C TRP A 99 -19.14 -4.06 32.69
N GLU A 100 -18.15 -3.35 33.28
CA GLU A 100 -18.42 -2.23 34.20
C GLU A 100 -19.16 -1.07 33.50
N GLU A 101 -18.85 -0.81 32.21
CA GLU A 101 -19.61 0.14 31.37
C GLU A 101 -21.09 -0.27 31.26
N SER A 102 -21.38 -1.56 31.04
CA SER A 102 -22.76 -2.08 31.01
C SER A 102 -23.51 -1.91 32.34
N GLN A 103 -22.78 -1.87 33.46
CA GLN A 103 -23.33 -1.65 34.79
C GLN A 103 -23.53 -0.16 35.12
N LYS A 104 -23.08 0.76 34.25
CA LYS A 104 -23.06 2.22 34.43
C LYS A 104 -22.17 2.71 35.59
N ASP A 105 -21.27 1.86 36.08
CA ASP A 105 -20.30 2.22 37.13
C ASP A 105 -19.03 2.82 36.50
N PHE A 106 -19.14 4.04 35.95
CA PHE A 106 -18.06 4.65 35.15
C PHE A 106 -16.76 4.90 35.92
N ASN A 107 -16.84 5.23 37.21
CA ASN A 107 -15.65 5.45 38.04
C ASN A 107 -14.81 4.17 38.18
N ARG A 108 -15.46 3.01 38.28
CA ARG A 108 -14.76 1.72 38.30
C ARG A 108 -14.22 1.37 36.92
N ALA A 109 -15.02 1.58 35.87
CA ALA A 109 -14.55 1.37 34.50
C ALA A 109 -13.26 2.16 34.21
N ARG A 110 -13.19 3.44 34.63
CA ARG A 110 -11.97 4.26 34.56
C ARG A 110 -10.79 3.66 35.32
N SER A 111 -11.01 3.24 36.57
CA SER A 111 -9.95 2.60 37.37
C SER A 111 -9.42 1.32 36.70
N VAL A 112 -10.29 0.53 36.07
CA VAL A 112 -9.89 -0.66 35.32
C VAL A 112 -9.06 -0.28 34.09
N TRP A 113 -9.46 0.77 33.35
CA TRP A 113 -8.69 1.27 32.21
C TRP A 113 -7.32 1.82 32.61
N GLU A 114 -7.25 2.65 33.67
CA GLU A 114 -5.96 3.18 34.15
C GLU A 114 -5.04 2.04 34.61
N ARG A 115 -5.55 1.05 35.35
CA ARG A 115 -4.79 -0.17 35.71
C ARG A 115 -4.36 -0.98 34.48
N ALA A 116 -5.17 -1.02 33.42
CA ALA A 116 -4.79 -1.68 32.18
C ALA A 116 -3.63 -0.94 31.49
N LEU A 117 -3.70 0.40 31.43
CA LEU A 117 -2.67 1.27 30.87
C LEU A 117 -1.36 1.21 31.67
N GLU A 118 -1.41 1.07 33.00
CA GLU A 118 -0.20 0.88 33.82
C GLU A 118 0.62 -0.35 33.42
N VAL A 119 -0.01 -1.39 32.87
CA VAL A 119 0.71 -2.59 32.43
C VAL A 119 1.10 -2.56 30.97
N ASP A 120 0.25 -2.03 30.11
CA ASP A 120 0.56 -1.93 28.69
C ASP A 120 0.14 -0.58 28.13
N TYR A 121 0.90 0.46 28.47
CA TYR A 121 0.67 1.82 27.97
C TYR A 121 0.98 1.96 26.47
N ARG A 122 1.70 1.02 25.86
CA ARG A 122 2.11 1.07 24.44
C ARG A 122 1.03 0.59 23.50
N ASN A 123 0.09 -0.20 24.01
CA ASN A 123 -0.99 -0.73 23.20
C ASN A 123 -2.02 0.35 22.87
N HIS A 124 -1.95 0.87 21.65
CA HIS A 124 -2.87 1.89 21.15
C HIS A 124 -4.34 1.44 21.21
N THR A 125 -4.65 0.14 21.15
CA THR A 125 -6.04 -0.35 21.20
C THR A 125 -6.70 -0.10 22.55
N LEU A 126 -5.94 -0.12 23.66
CA LEU A 126 -6.45 0.21 24.98
C LEU A 126 -6.86 1.69 25.06
N TRP A 127 -5.99 2.58 24.57
CA TRP A 127 -6.28 4.02 24.49
C TRP A 127 -7.52 4.31 23.66
N LEU A 128 -7.64 3.67 22.49
CA LEU A 128 -8.82 3.80 21.63
C LEU A 128 -10.09 3.36 22.34
N LYS A 129 -10.08 2.20 23.00
CA LYS A 129 -11.27 1.67 23.69
C LYS A 129 -11.65 2.48 24.92
N TYR A 130 -10.66 2.97 25.67
CA TYR A 130 -10.89 3.84 26.83
C TYR A 130 -11.51 5.17 26.40
N ALA A 131 -10.95 5.82 25.39
CA ALA A 131 -11.49 7.07 24.86
C ALA A 131 -12.87 6.86 24.20
N GLU A 132 -13.08 5.76 23.47
CA GLU A 132 -14.40 5.38 22.92
C GLU A 132 -15.46 5.23 24.01
N MET A 133 -15.11 4.65 25.17
CA MET A 133 -16.03 4.52 26.31
C MET A 133 -16.44 5.89 26.86
N GLU A 134 -15.48 6.80 27.09
CA GLU A 134 -15.79 8.15 27.58
C GLU A 134 -16.62 8.95 26.55
N MET A 135 -16.35 8.77 25.25
CA MET A 135 -17.14 9.39 24.16
C MET A 135 -18.58 8.89 24.12
N LYS A 136 -18.81 7.56 24.20
CA LYS A 136 -20.16 6.97 24.20
C LYS A 136 -21.02 7.48 25.36
N ASN A 137 -20.40 7.67 26.52
CA ASN A 137 -21.06 8.12 27.73
C ASN A 137 -21.15 9.66 27.85
N ARG A 138 -20.77 10.40 26.79
CA ARG A 138 -20.82 11.87 26.69
C ARG A 138 -19.91 12.62 27.68
N PHE A 139 -18.89 11.97 28.22
CA PHE A 139 -17.90 12.60 29.11
C PHE A 139 -16.77 13.28 28.31
N VAL A 140 -17.11 14.35 27.60
CA VAL A 140 -16.19 15.03 26.66
C VAL A 140 -14.88 15.49 27.30
N LYS A 141 -14.92 16.09 28.50
CA LYS A 141 -13.71 16.58 29.19
C LYS A 141 -12.74 15.45 29.53
N HIS A 142 -13.26 14.31 29.98
CA HIS A 142 -12.44 13.15 30.30
C HIS A 142 -11.87 12.53 29.02
N ALA A 143 -12.68 12.40 27.97
CA ALA A 143 -12.21 11.94 26.67
C ALA A 143 -11.06 12.80 26.13
N ARG A 144 -11.15 14.14 26.22
CA ARG A 144 -10.06 15.06 25.85
C ARG A 144 -8.77 14.77 26.62
N ASN A 145 -8.85 14.69 27.95
CA ASN A 145 -7.68 14.41 28.78
C ASN A 145 -7.04 13.04 28.45
N VAL A 146 -7.86 12.04 28.13
CA VAL A 146 -7.37 10.71 27.72
C VAL A 146 -6.67 10.80 26.36
N TRP A 147 -7.25 11.50 25.39
CA TRP A 147 -6.62 11.70 24.08
C TRP A 147 -5.32 12.51 24.17
N ASP A 148 -5.30 13.59 24.95
CA ASP A 148 -4.10 14.40 25.18
C ASP A 148 -2.97 13.54 25.75
N ARG A 149 -3.25 12.74 26.80
CA ARG A 149 -2.28 11.79 27.36
C ARG A 149 -1.85 10.73 26.33
N ALA A 150 -2.79 10.19 25.57
CA ALA A 150 -2.49 9.14 24.57
C ALA A 150 -1.53 9.67 23.50
N VAL A 151 -1.77 10.88 23.02
CA VAL A 151 -0.97 11.57 22.01
C VAL A 151 0.41 11.96 22.54
N GLU A 152 0.51 12.42 23.80
CA GLU A 152 1.79 12.73 24.44
C GLU A 152 2.67 11.50 24.65
N LEU A 153 2.08 10.37 25.04
CA LEU A 153 2.81 9.13 25.27
C LEU A 153 3.15 8.38 23.98
N LEU A 154 2.29 8.44 22.97
CA LEU A 154 2.42 7.71 21.71
C LEU A 154 2.29 8.64 20.48
N PRO A 155 3.21 9.61 20.30
CA PRO A 155 3.11 10.61 19.23
C PRO A 155 3.26 10.02 17.82
N ARG A 156 3.86 8.83 17.68
CA ARG A 156 4.07 8.16 16.38
C ARG A 156 2.86 7.37 15.87
N VAL A 157 1.82 7.20 16.69
CA VAL A 157 0.65 6.42 16.30
C VAL A 157 -0.41 7.34 15.69
N ASP A 158 -0.38 7.46 14.36
CA ASP A 158 -1.28 8.34 13.61
C ASP A 158 -2.77 8.10 13.90
N GLN A 159 -3.16 6.85 14.19
CA GLN A 159 -4.55 6.49 14.50
C GLN A 159 -5.11 7.26 15.70
N LEU A 160 -4.27 7.56 16.71
CA LEU A 160 -4.69 8.31 17.89
C LEU A 160 -4.99 9.76 17.52
N TRP A 161 -4.12 10.38 16.73
CA TRP A 161 -4.31 11.75 16.21
C TRP A 161 -5.58 11.86 15.37
N TYR A 162 -5.79 10.96 14.41
CA TYR A 162 -6.99 10.97 13.58
C TYR A 162 -8.28 10.90 14.40
N LYS A 163 -8.32 10.03 15.42
CA LYS A 163 -9.51 9.87 16.27
C LYS A 163 -9.72 11.06 17.19
N TYR A 164 -8.64 11.66 17.70
CA TYR A 164 -8.73 12.86 18.53
C TYR A 164 -9.24 14.07 17.73
N ILE A 165 -8.70 14.29 16.53
CA ILE A 165 -9.16 15.32 15.60
C ILE A 165 -10.62 15.11 15.23
N HIS A 166 -11.00 13.86 14.88
CA HIS A 166 -12.37 13.53 14.54
C HIS A 166 -13.33 13.83 15.70
N MET A 167 -12.92 13.56 16.94
CA MET A 167 -13.71 13.93 18.11
C MET A 167 -13.90 15.45 18.22
N GLU A 168 -12.84 16.25 18.10
CA GLU A 168 -12.95 17.72 18.17
C GLU A 168 -13.80 18.29 17.01
N GLU A 169 -13.72 17.71 15.82
CA GLU A 169 -14.56 18.07 14.67
C GLU A 169 -16.04 17.75 14.93
N MET A 170 -16.36 16.57 15.48
CA MET A 170 -17.72 16.18 15.85
C MET A 170 -18.31 17.05 16.96
N LEU A 171 -17.46 17.60 17.83
CA LEU A 171 -17.85 18.57 18.87
C LEU A 171 -18.02 20.00 18.32
N GLY A 172 -17.69 20.24 17.05
CA GLY A 172 -17.73 21.56 16.42
C GLY A 172 -16.60 22.49 16.86
N ASN A 173 -15.59 21.99 17.58
CA ASN A 173 -14.48 22.80 18.07
C ASN A 173 -13.35 22.88 17.03
N VAL A 174 -13.56 23.66 15.98
CA VAL A 174 -12.61 23.83 14.87
C VAL A 174 -11.26 24.36 15.36
N ALA A 175 -11.26 25.31 16.31
CA ALA A 175 -10.04 25.88 16.87
C ALA A 175 -9.23 24.84 17.66
N GLY A 176 -9.89 23.99 18.45
CA GLY A 176 -9.25 22.87 19.14
C GLY A 176 -8.66 21.86 18.16
N ALA A 177 -9.43 21.45 17.14
CA ALA A 177 -8.94 20.55 16.11
C ALA A 177 -7.67 21.10 15.41
N ARG A 178 -7.64 22.40 15.10
CA ARG A 178 -6.43 23.07 14.54
C ARG A 178 -5.24 23.02 15.49
N GLN A 179 -5.45 23.27 16.78
CA GLN A 179 -4.37 23.19 17.77
C GLN A 179 -3.80 21.76 17.85
N VAL A 180 -4.66 20.75 17.77
CA VAL A 180 -4.24 19.34 17.72
C VAL A 180 -3.46 19.05 16.44
N PHE A 181 -3.91 19.55 15.29
CA PHE A 181 -3.16 19.44 14.04
C PHE A 181 -1.79 20.10 14.12
N GLU A 182 -1.68 21.31 14.67
CA GLU A 182 -0.39 21.99 14.82
C GLU A 182 0.58 21.22 15.73
N ARG A 183 0.06 20.68 16.85
CA ARG A 183 0.83 19.76 17.72
C ARG A 183 1.23 18.49 16.98
N TRP A 184 0.42 17.98 16.07
CA TRP A 184 0.78 16.81 15.29
C TRP A 184 1.89 17.14 14.30
N MET A 185 1.79 18.29 13.62
CA MET A 185 2.78 18.74 12.63
C MET A 185 4.15 19.05 13.24
N SER A 186 4.24 19.40 14.52
CA SER A 186 5.54 19.55 15.20
C SER A 186 6.34 18.23 15.27
N TRP A 187 5.67 17.09 15.19
CA TRP A 187 6.32 15.77 15.15
C TRP A 187 6.67 15.31 13.73
N MET A 188 6.40 16.12 12.70
CA MET A 188 6.63 15.79 11.29
C MET A 188 6.04 14.42 10.90
N PRO A 189 4.70 14.27 10.90
CA PRO A 189 4.05 13.01 10.61
C PRO A 189 4.19 12.63 9.13
N ASP A 190 3.76 11.40 8.81
CA ASP A 190 3.78 10.89 7.44
C ASP A 190 2.95 11.76 6.49
N GLN A 191 3.17 11.61 5.19
CA GLN A 191 2.51 12.37 4.13
C GLN A 191 0.98 12.39 4.28
N GLN A 192 0.37 11.29 4.73
CA GLN A 192 -1.08 11.22 4.94
C GLN A 192 -1.56 12.16 6.05
N GLY A 193 -0.75 12.39 7.08
CA GLY A 193 -1.09 13.31 8.17
C GLY A 193 -1.22 14.74 7.66
N TRP A 194 -0.25 15.22 6.88
CA TRP A 194 -0.30 16.54 6.24
C TRP A 194 -1.51 16.68 5.30
N LEU A 195 -1.78 15.67 4.47
CA LEU A 195 -2.93 15.69 3.57
C LEU A 195 -4.27 15.74 4.32
N SER A 196 -4.37 15.08 5.47
CA SER A 196 -5.58 15.10 6.27
C SER A 196 -5.84 16.50 6.85
N TYR A 197 -4.78 17.23 7.22
CA TYR A 197 -4.90 18.60 7.71
C TYR A 197 -5.29 19.56 6.59
N ILE A 198 -4.70 19.41 5.41
CA ILE A 198 -5.10 20.17 4.22
C ILE A 198 -6.57 19.91 3.88
N LYS A 199 -6.99 18.63 3.84
CA LYS A 199 -8.38 18.26 3.59
C LYS A 199 -9.33 18.85 4.64
N PHE A 200 -8.88 18.99 5.88
CA PHE A 200 -9.64 19.64 6.95
C PHE A 200 -9.83 21.13 6.67
N GLU A 201 -8.78 21.90 6.38
CA GLU A 201 -8.92 23.33 6.07
C GLU A 201 -9.73 23.57 4.79
N LEU A 202 -9.64 22.67 3.80
CA LEU A 202 -10.48 22.74 2.60
C LEU A 202 -11.97 22.53 2.87
N ARG A 203 -12.35 21.74 3.89
CA ARG A 203 -13.76 21.62 4.30
C ARG A 203 -14.33 22.93 4.84
N TYR A 204 -13.49 23.76 5.45
CA TYR A 204 -13.88 25.06 6.01
C TYR A 204 -13.59 26.23 5.05
N SER A 205 -13.21 25.95 3.80
CA SER A 205 -12.90 26.95 2.76
C SER A 205 -11.77 27.92 3.10
N GLU A 206 -10.85 27.52 3.99
CA GLU A 206 -9.70 28.33 4.42
C GLU A 206 -8.49 28.09 3.49
N ILE A 207 -8.59 28.60 2.26
CA ILE A 207 -7.62 28.34 1.20
C ILE A 207 -6.22 28.86 1.57
N GLU A 208 -6.13 30.06 2.16
CA GLU A 208 -4.84 30.68 2.50
C GLU A 208 -4.07 29.88 3.58
N ARG A 209 -4.78 29.34 4.57
CA ARG A 209 -4.16 28.45 5.57
C ARG A 209 -3.74 27.14 4.93
N ALA A 210 -4.57 26.56 4.07
CA ALA A 210 -4.20 25.36 3.33
C ALA A 210 -2.91 25.58 2.52
N ARG A 211 -2.71 26.76 1.92
CA ARG A 211 -1.44 27.13 1.24
C ARG A 211 -0.25 27.15 2.19
N GLN A 212 -0.37 27.81 3.34
CA GLN A 212 0.70 27.84 4.36
C GLN A 212 1.07 26.43 4.83
N ILE A 213 0.08 25.55 4.98
CA ILE A 213 0.30 24.14 5.34
C ILE A 213 1.01 23.40 4.20
N TYR A 214 0.66 23.65 2.94
CA TYR A 214 1.37 23.07 1.80
C TYR A 214 2.83 23.51 1.73
N GLU A 215 3.13 24.80 1.96
CA GLU A 215 4.51 25.30 2.01
C GLU A 215 5.33 24.58 3.10
N ARG A 216 4.74 24.41 4.30
CA ARG A 216 5.37 23.64 5.39
C ARG A 216 5.51 22.15 5.03
N PHE A 217 4.50 21.57 4.40
CA PHE A 217 4.50 20.16 3.98
C PHE A 217 5.61 19.87 2.97
N VAL A 218 5.79 20.77 2.01
CA VAL A 218 6.83 20.69 0.98
C VAL A 218 8.23 20.89 1.56
N GLN A 219 8.38 21.73 2.59
CA GLN A 219 9.65 21.88 3.32
C GLN A 219 9.99 20.65 4.16
N CYS A 220 9.00 20.04 4.84
CA CYS A 220 9.22 18.86 5.68
C CYS A 220 9.45 17.59 4.85
N HIS A 221 8.74 17.46 3.73
CA HIS A 221 8.83 16.30 2.83
C HIS A 221 9.12 16.77 1.40
N PRO A 222 10.41 16.98 1.05
CA PRO A 222 10.83 17.36 -0.30
C PRO A 222 10.71 16.18 -1.28
N LYS A 223 9.49 15.67 -1.49
CA LYS A 223 9.19 14.60 -2.44
C LYS A 223 8.50 15.16 -3.67
N VAL A 224 8.78 14.62 -4.85
CA VAL A 224 8.09 14.98 -6.11
C VAL A 224 6.56 14.89 -5.96
N THR A 225 6.07 13.84 -5.31
CA THR A 225 4.62 13.66 -5.06
C THR A 225 3.99 14.76 -4.20
N ALA A 226 4.76 15.41 -3.31
CA ALA A 226 4.28 16.51 -2.49
C ALA A 226 4.08 17.79 -3.32
N TRP A 227 5.08 18.13 -4.15
CA TRP A 227 5.03 19.27 -5.06
C TRP A 227 3.93 19.14 -6.12
N ILE A 228 3.79 17.96 -6.74
CA ILE A 228 2.71 17.71 -7.71
C ILE A 228 1.33 17.93 -7.07
N ARG A 229 1.16 17.51 -5.81
CA ARG A 229 -0.10 17.73 -5.08
C ARG A 229 -0.32 19.20 -4.75
N TYR A 230 0.72 19.92 -4.34
CA TYR A 230 0.64 21.35 -4.08
C TYR A 230 0.25 22.12 -5.35
N ALA A 231 0.88 21.82 -6.47
CA ALA A 231 0.55 22.47 -7.74
C ALA A 231 -0.86 22.10 -8.23
N LYS A 232 -1.28 20.83 -8.14
CA LYS A 232 -2.67 20.41 -8.42
C LYS A 232 -3.70 21.10 -7.51
N PHE A 233 -3.32 21.46 -6.29
CA PHE A 233 -4.16 22.23 -5.39
C PHE A 233 -4.33 23.67 -5.86
N GLU A 234 -3.24 24.38 -6.17
CA GLU A 234 -3.32 25.75 -6.70
C GLU A 234 -4.08 25.82 -8.03
N MET A 235 -3.92 24.80 -8.90
CA MET A 235 -4.74 24.66 -10.11
C MET A 235 -6.24 24.60 -9.83
N LYS A 236 -6.66 23.83 -8.81
CA LYS A 236 -8.09 23.72 -8.44
C LYS A 236 -8.65 25.04 -7.93
N ASN A 237 -7.81 25.87 -7.32
CA ASN A 237 -8.21 27.19 -6.83
C ASN A 237 -8.16 28.27 -7.93
N GLY A 238 -7.65 27.96 -9.13
CA GLY A 238 -7.57 28.88 -10.26
C GLY A 238 -6.34 29.80 -10.28
N GLU A 239 -5.40 29.64 -9.34
CA GLU A 239 -4.20 30.48 -9.22
C GLU A 239 -3.06 29.93 -10.09
N ILE A 240 -3.15 30.16 -11.40
CA ILE A 240 -2.20 29.62 -12.40
C ILE A 240 -0.77 30.11 -12.15
N ALA A 241 -0.58 31.39 -11.85
CA ALA A 241 0.75 31.97 -11.64
C ALA A 241 1.48 31.34 -10.44
N ARG A 242 0.74 31.02 -9.37
CA ARG A 242 1.30 30.38 -8.16
C ARG A 242 1.57 28.89 -8.38
N ALA A 243 0.67 28.21 -9.10
CA ALA A 243 0.90 26.82 -9.50
C ALA A 243 2.18 26.69 -10.34
N ARG A 244 2.44 27.65 -11.24
CA ARG A 244 3.69 27.71 -12.02
C ARG A 244 4.91 27.91 -11.12
N ASN A 245 4.86 28.89 -10.21
CA ASN A 245 5.96 29.12 -9.26
C ASN A 245 6.26 27.86 -8.40
N ALA A 246 5.22 27.12 -8.00
CA ALA A 246 5.38 25.87 -7.27
C ALA A 246 6.10 24.80 -8.11
N TYR A 247 5.80 24.68 -9.41
CA TYR A 247 6.51 23.78 -10.32
C TYR A 247 7.94 24.24 -10.59
N GLU A 248 8.19 25.53 -10.81
CA GLU A 248 9.55 26.07 -10.99
C GLU A 248 10.43 25.79 -9.78
N ARG A 249 9.93 26.05 -8.57
CA ARG A 249 10.62 25.72 -7.31
C ARG A 249 10.82 24.22 -7.12
N ALA A 250 9.88 23.40 -7.59
CA ALA A 250 10.02 21.94 -7.56
C ALA A 250 11.15 21.48 -8.49
N VAL A 251 11.23 22.04 -9.70
CA VAL A 251 12.30 21.72 -10.67
C VAL A 251 13.67 22.15 -10.15
N GLU A 252 13.78 23.34 -9.54
CA GLU A 252 15.03 23.84 -8.96
C GLU A 252 15.52 22.95 -7.80
N LYS A 253 14.61 22.43 -6.96
CA LYS A 253 14.97 21.63 -5.79
C LYS A 253 15.12 20.14 -6.05
N LEU A 254 14.49 19.60 -7.09
CA LEU A 254 14.38 18.17 -7.36
C LEU A 254 14.96 17.78 -8.73
N SER A 255 15.87 18.59 -9.28
CA SER A 255 16.52 18.34 -10.58
C SER A 255 17.20 16.97 -10.67
N ASP A 256 17.67 16.45 -9.54
CA ASP A 256 18.50 15.23 -9.46
C ASP A 256 17.73 14.02 -8.90
N ASP A 257 16.44 14.17 -8.58
CA ASP A 257 15.65 13.15 -7.89
C ASP A 257 15.16 12.07 -8.89
N GLU A 258 15.21 10.79 -8.50
CA GLU A 258 14.86 9.67 -9.38
C GLU A 258 13.40 9.70 -9.89
N GLU A 259 12.53 10.46 -9.22
CA GLU A 259 11.12 10.67 -9.57
C GLU A 259 10.87 11.93 -10.42
N ALA A 260 11.92 12.63 -10.88
CA ALA A 260 11.78 13.88 -11.65
C ALA A 260 10.92 13.71 -12.92
N GLU A 261 10.87 12.52 -13.51
CA GLU A 261 9.97 12.16 -14.62
C GLU A 261 8.51 12.50 -14.34
N LEU A 262 8.01 12.13 -13.15
CA LEU A 262 6.63 12.40 -12.75
C LEU A 262 6.37 13.90 -12.59
N LEU A 263 7.38 14.66 -12.17
CA LEU A 263 7.31 16.11 -12.03
C LEU A 263 7.19 16.77 -13.40
N PHE A 264 8.07 16.43 -14.35
CA PHE A 264 8.07 17.03 -15.68
C PHE A 264 6.80 16.72 -16.45
N VAL A 265 6.32 15.48 -16.37
CA VAL A 265 5.03 15.09 -16.96
C VAL A 265 3.89 15.90 -16.36
N ALA A 266 3.83 16.03 -15.03
CA ALA A 266 2.78 16.81 -14.38
C ALA A 266 2.88 18.31 -14.72
N PHE A 267 4.08 18.84 -14.89
CA PHE A 267 4.31 20.22 -15.27
C PHE A 267 3.90 20.49 -16.73
N ALA A 268 4.18 19.56 -17.64
CA ALA A 268 3.73 19.65 -19.02
C ALA A 268 2.20 19.51 -19.15
N GLU A 269 1.57 18.57 -18.45
CA GLU A 269 0.09 18.46 -18.36
C GLU A 269 -0.54 19.75 -17.77
N PHE A 270 0.18 20.47 -16.90
CA PHE A 270 -0.26 21.75 -16.35
C PHE A 270 -0.19 22.88 -17.38
N GLU A 271 0.93 23.05 -18.09
CA GLU A 271 1.05 24.10 -19.12
C GLU A 271 0.13 23.81 -20.32
N GLU A 272 -0.15 22.53 -20.62
CA GLU A 272 -1.18 22.14 -21.59
C GLU A 272 -2.56 22.70 -21.21
N ARG A 273 -2.96 22.55 -19.94
CA ARG A 273 -4.23 23.11 -19.44
C ARG A 273 -4.23 24.64 -19.43
N CYS A 274 -3.06 25.25 -19.29
CA CYS A 274 -2.89 26.70 -19.38
C CYS A 274 -2.86 27.21 -20.83
N LYS A 275 -2.91 26.32 -21.83
CA LYS A 275 -2.82 26.60 -23.28
C LYS A 275 -1.48 27.18 -23.74
N GLU A 276 -0.42 26.99 -22.96
CA GLU A 276 0.94 27.47 -23.28
C GLU A 276 1.72 26.31 -23.92
N THR A 277 1.36 25.96 -25.15
CA THR A 277 1.88 24.79 -25.86
C THR A 277 3.38 24.89 -26.14
N GLU A 278 3.91 26.07 -26.42
CA GLU A 278 5.34 26.29 -26.66
C GLU A 278 6.19 26.02 -25.40
N ARG A 279 5.71 26.46 -24.23
CA ARG A 279 6.37 26.16 -22.95
C ARG A 279 6.30 24.68 -22.62
N ALA A 280 5.15 24.04 -22.85
CA ALA A 280 5.02 22.59 -22.67
C ALA A 280 6.02 21.82 -23.56
N ARG A 281 6.21 22.22 -24.82
CA ARG A 281 7.24 21.64 -25.71
C ARG A 281 8.64 21.81 -25.14
N TRP A 282 8.97 23.00 -24.66
CA TRP A 282 10.28 23.28 -24.08
C TRP A 282 10.53 22.42 -22.83
N ILE A 283 9.54 22.29 -21.95
CA ILE A 283 9.60 21.43 -20.74
C ILE A 283 9.84 19.97 -21.12
N TYR A 284 9.16 19.45 -22.14
CA TYR A 284 9.38 18.09 -22.60
C TYR A 284 10.79 17.87 -23.15
N LYS A 285 11.31 18.82 -23.94
CA LYS A 285 12.71 18.76 -24.44
C LYS A 285 13.70 18.79 -23.28
N PHE A 286 13.52 19.73 -22.35
CA PHE A 286 14.35 19.83 -21.15
C PHE A 286 14.33 18.54 -20.31
N ALA A 287 13.16 17.94 -20.12
CA ALA A 287 13.02 16.68 -19.39
C ALA A 287 13.78 15.53 -20.09
N LEU A 288 13.75 15.46 -21.42
CA LEU A 288 14.47 14.44 -22.20
C LEU A 288 16.00 14.60 -22.14
N ASP A 289 16.50 15.82 -22.00
CA ASP A 289 17.93 16.10 -21.91
C ASP A 289 18.50 15.74 -20.52
N HIS A 290 17.70 15.89 -19.45
CA HIS A 290 18.12 15.64 -18.07
C HIS A 290 17.86 14.20 -17.59
N ILE A 291 16.95 13.44 -18.20
CA ILE A 291 16.61 12.09 -17.78
C ILE A 291 17.46 11.04 -18.52
N PRO A 292 18.05 10.04 -17.82
CA PRO A 292 18.74 8.94 -18.47
C PRO A 292 17.84 8.19 -19.46
N LYS A 293 18.32 8.04 -20.70
CA LYS A 293 17.58 7.55 -21.87
C LYS A 293 16.81 6.23 -21.67
N GLY A 294 17.20 5.38 -20.71
CA GLY A 294 16.52 4.12 -20.42
C GLY A 294 15.17 4.21 -19.71
N ARG A 295 14.86 5.33 -19.04
CA ARG A 295 13.55 5.56 -18.38
C ARG A 295 12.67 6.59 -19.12
N ALA A 296 13.28 7.31 -20.07
CA ALA A 296 12.62 8.31 -20.89
C ALA A 296 11.53 7.74 -21.83
N GLU A 297 11.35 6.42 -21.96
CA GLU A 297 10.36 5.84 -22.90
C GLU A 297 8.92 6.26 -22.57
N GLU A 298 8.55 6.34 -21.28
CA GLU A 298 7.22 6.80 -20.87
C GLU A 298 7.05 8.30 -21.15
N LEU A 299 8.09 9.10 -20.90
CA LEU A 299 8.12 10.52 -21.22
C LEU A 299 8.02 10.77 -22.73
N TYR A 300 8.76 10.01 -23.56
CA TYR A 300 8.67 10.05 -25.02
C TYR A 300 7.27 9.68 -25.51
N ARG A 301 6.63 8.66 -24.91
CA ARG A 301 5.26 8.29 -25.26
C ARG A 301 4.28 9.45 -25.00
N LYS A 302 4.42 10.13 -23.86
CA LYS A 302 3.59 11.29 -23.51
C LYS A 302 3.90 12.51 -24.38
N PHE A 303 5.17 12.74 -24.70
CA PHE A 303 5.59 13.81 -25.61
C PHE A 303 5.03 13.62 -27.03
N VAL A 304 5.10 12.41 -27.59
CA VAL A 304 4.51 12.10 -28.90
C VAL A 304 2.98 12.25 -28.86
N ALA A 305 2.33 11.86 -27.76
CA ALA A 305 0.89 12.07 -27.59
C ALA A 305 0.54 13.57 -27.54
N PHE A 306 1.36 14.39 -26.89
CA PHE A 306 1.23 15.83 -26.83
C PHE A 306 1.42 16.49 -28.21
N GLU A 307 2.49 16.15 -28.94
CA GLU A 307 2.70 16.64 -30.30
C GLU A 307 1.59 16.17 -31.25
N LYS A 308 1.02 14.98 -31.05
CA LYS A 308 -0.14 14.56 -31.85
C LYS A 308 -1.39 15.43 -31.62
N GLN A 309 -1.55 15.98 -30.42
CA GLN A 309 -2.71 16.80 -30.07
C GLN A 309 -2.53 18.28 -30.44
N TYR A 310 -1.33 18.83 -30.27
CA TYR A 310 -1.06 20.27 -30.41
C TYR A 310 0.09 20.60 -31.36
N GLY A 311 0.72 19.61 -31.98
CA GLY A 311 1.85 19.74 -32.88
C GLY A 311 1.45 20.11 -34.31
N ASP A 312 2.37 20.80 -34.98
CA ASP A 312 2.36 20.93 -36.43
C ASP A 312 2.84 19.62 -37.07
N LYS A 313 2.46 19.35 -38.33
CA LYS A 313 2.81 18.09 -39.02
C LYS A 313 4.31 17.78 -38.97
N GLU A 314 5.16 18.79 -39.11
CA GLU A 314 6.61 18.67 -39.05
C GLU A 314 7.10 18.33 -37.62
N GLY A 315 6.55 18.94 -36.58
CA GLY A 315 6.91 18.63 -35.19
C GLY A 315 6.49 17.21 -34.76
N ILE A 316 5.39 16.70 -35.32
CA ILE A 316 4.94 15.32 -35.12
C ILE A 316 5.92 14.35 -35.79
N GLU A 317 6.33 14.63 -37.01
CA GLU A 317 7.30 13.80 -37.73
C GLU A 317 8.65 13.77 -37.02
N ASP A 318 9.17 14.92 -36.57
CA ASP A 318 10.42 15.01 -35.81
C ASP A 318 10.38 14.22 -34.49
N ALA A 319 9.28 14.30 -33.74
CA ALA A 319 9.13 13.58 -32.48
C ALA A 319 9.03 12.05 -32.69
N ILE A 320 8.32 11.62 -33.75
CA ILE A 320 8.20 10.20 -34.12
C ILE A 320 9.55 9.65 -34.60
N VAL A 321 10.26 10.42 -35.43
CA VAL A 321 11.61 10.10 -35.89
C VAL A 321 12.54 9.96 -34.70
N GLY A 322 12.53 10.90 -33.74
CA GLY A 322 13.35 10.82 -32.54
C GLY A 322 13.10 9.55 -31.72
N LYS A 323 11.83 9.14 -31.56
CA LYS A 323 11.47 7.90 -30.88
C LYS A 323 11.94 6.65 -31.62
N ARG A 324 11.70 6.58 -32.94
CA ARG A 324 12.12 5.45 -33.77
C ARG A 324 13.64 5.34 -33.81
N ARG A 325 14.35 6.47 -33.90
CA ARG A 325 15.82 6.55 -33.80
C ARG A 325 16.31 5.94 -32.50
N PHE A 326 15.70 6.29 -31.36
CA PHE A 326 16.07 5.71 -30.07
C PHE A 326 15.84 4.19 -30.01
N GLN A 327 14.70 3.72 -30.50
CA GLN A 327 14.39 2.29 -30.54
C GLN A 327 15.41 1.53 -31.38
N TYR A 328 15.71 2.03 -32.59
CA TYR A 328 16.69 1.41 -33.47
C TYR A 328 18.12 1.50 -32.93
N GLU A 329 18.52 2.59 -32.28
CA GLU A 329 19.83 2.70 -31.61
C GLU A 329 19.99 1.66 -30.48
N ASP A 330 18.94 1.44 -29.68
CA ASP A 330 18.94 0.44 -28.61
C ASP A 330 18.93 -1.00 -29.17
N GLU A 331 18.15 -1.25 -30.22
CA GLU A 331 18.13 -2.54 -30.93
C GLU A 331 19.50 -2.87 -31.55
N VAL A 332 20.13 -1.89 -32.20
CA VAL A 332 21.48 -1.98 -32.75
C VAL A 332 22.51 -2.19 -31.64
N ARG A 333 22.38 -1.53 -30.49
CA ARG A 333 23.29 -1.72 -29.35
C ARG A 333 23.16 -3.11 -28.74
N LYS A 334 21.94 -3.63 -28.62
CA LYS A 334 21.66 -4.97 -28.08
C LYS A 334 22.10 -6.07 -29.04
N ASN A 335 21.85 -5.88 -30.34
CA ASN A 335 22.17 -6.83 -31.39
C ASN A 335 22.94 -6.16 -32.55
N PRO A 336 24.25 -5.88 -32.39
CA PRO A 336 25.05 -5.21 -33.42
C PRO A 336 25.12 -5.99 -34.76
N LEU A 337 24.86 -7.29 -34.73
CA LEU A 337 24.93 -8.21 -35.87
C LEU A 337 23.60 -8.37 -36.62
N SER A 338 22.52 -7.72 -36.16
CA SER A 338 21.24 -7.74 -36.84
C SER A 338 21.21 -6.70 -37.97
N TYR A 339 21.58 -7.11 -39.18
CA TYR A 339 21.57 -6.22 -40.35
C TYR A 339 20.18 -5.67 -40.68
N ASP A 340 19.11 -6.40 -40.37
CA ASP A 340 17.73 -5.91 -40.54
C ASP A 340 17.44 -4.66 -39.70
N SER A 341 17.91 -4.62 -38.44
CA SER A 341 17.77 -3.42 -37.59
C SER A 341 18.62 -2.25 -38.07
N TRP A 342 19.78 -2.51 -38.68
CA TRP A 342 20.57 -1.46 -39.34
C TRP A 342 19.88 -0.91 -40.58
N PHE A 343 19.26 -1.76 -41.42
CA PHE A 343 18.50 -1.30 -42.58
C PHE A 343 17.29 -0.45 -42.18
N ASP A 344 16.56 -0.84 -41.14
CA ASP A 344 15.42 -0.06 -40.67
C ASP A 344 15.87 1.28 -40.04
N TYR A 345 17.04 1.31 -39.37
CA TYR A 345 17.64 2.54 -38.86
C TYR A 345 18.08 3.49 -39.98
N ILE A 346 18.74 2.96 -41.01
CA ILE A 346 19.20 3.71 -42.19
C ILE A 346 18.03 4.32 -42.95
N ARG A 347 16.97 3.54 -43.24
CA ARG A 347 15.78 4.05 -43.94
C ARG A 347 15.10 5.18 -43.18
N LEU A 348 15.12 5.12 -41.85
CA LEU A 348 14.61 6.20 -41.02
C LEU A 348 15.46 7.47 -41.19
N GLU A 349 16.80 7.36 -41.12
CA GLU A 349 17.67 8.52 -41.30
C GLU A 349 17.59 9.11 -42.72
N GLU A 350 17.47 8.25 -43.75
CA GLU A 350 17.25 8.67 -45.14
C GLU A 350 15.96 9.48 -45.29
N SER A 351 14.89 9.10 -44.58
CA SER A 351 13.63 9.85 -44.60
C SER A 351 13.72 11.25 -43.96
N VAL A 352 14.71 11.47 -43.08
CA VAL A 352 14.97 12.75 -42.40
C VAL A 352 15.93 13.62 -43.21
N GLY A 353 16.77 13.01 -44.05
CA GLY A 353 17.65 13.71 -45.00
C GLY A 353 18.89 14.37 -44.38
N ASN A 354 19.26 14.05 -43.14
CA ASN A 354 20.50 14.58 -42.55
C ASN A 354 21.73 13.81 -43.04
N LYS A 355 22.39 14.35 -44.07
CA LYS A 355 23.51 13.71 -44.79
C LYS A 355 24.66 13.26 -43.88
N GLU A 356 25.03 14.06 -42.88
CA GLU A 356 26.13 13.73 -41.97
C GLU A 356 25.81 12.52 -41.09
N ARG A 357 24.59 12.47 -40.54
CA ARG A 357 24.17 11.34 -39.70
C ARG A 357 23.94 10.07 -40.47
N ILE A 358 23.37 10.16 -41.67
CA ILE A 358 23.19 9.00 -42.55
C ILE A 358 24.55 8.33 -42.80
N ARG A 359 25.57 9.14 -43.10
CA ARG A 359 26.96 8.68 -43.25
C ARG A 359 27.50 8.01 -41.99
N GLU A 360 27.37 8.65 -40.83
CA GLU A 360 27.81 8.06 -39.56
C GLU A 360 27.13 6.70 -39.27
N VAL A 361 25.85 6.57 -39.60
CA VAL A 361 25.11 5.32 -39.42
C VAL A 361 25.59 4.24 -40.40
N TYR A 362 25.82 4.59 -41.67
CA TYR A 362 26.39 3.68 -42.66
C TYR A 362 27.79 3.22 -42.25
N GLU A 363 28.67 4.13 -41.82
CA GLU A 363 30.02 3.79 -41.35
C GLU A 363 29.99 2.89 -40.12
N ARG A 364 29.10 3.16 -39.15
CA ARG A 364 28.92 2.29 -37.97
C ARG A 364 28.36 0.92 -38.33
N ALA A 365 27.47 0.84 -39.32
CA ALA A 365 26.92 -0.42 -39.79
C ALA A 365 28.00 -1.27 -40.51
N ILE A 366 28.84 -0.63 -41.33
CA ILE A 366 29.95 -1.26 -42.05
C ILE A 366 31.04 -1.77 -41.08
N ALA A 367 31.32 -1.03 -40.00
CA ALA A 367 32.28 -1.45 -38.99
C ALA A 367 31.94 -2.81 -38.33
N ASN A 368 30.66 -3.23 -38.37
CA ASN A 368 30.20 -4.50 -37.82
C ASN A 368 30.27 -5.62 -38.88
N VAL A 369 31.50 -6.08 -39.14
CA VAL A 369 31.78 -7.19 -40.06
C VAL A 369 31.13 -8.49 -39.56
N PRO A 370 30.41 -9.25 -40.41
CA PRO A 370 29.81 -10.51 -40.01
C PRO A 370 30.87 -11.49 -39.47
N PRO A 371 30.71 -12.06 -38.25
CA PRO A 371 31.67 -12.99 -37.67
C PRO A 371 31.58 -14.41 -38.26
N ALA A 372 30.55 -14.70 -39.05
CA ALA A 372 30.31 -16.01 -39.65
C ALA A 372 30.53 -15.98 -41.17
N GLU A 373 31.20 -17.01 -41.72
CA GLU A 373 31.45 -17.19 -43.16
C GLU A 373 30.19 -17.64 -43.96
N GLU A 374 29.04 -17.74 -43.31
CA GLU A 374 27.80 -18.14 -43.98
C GLU A 374 27.36 -17.07 -44.99
N LYS A 375 27.24 -17.48 -46.26
CA LYS A 375 26.89 -16.62 -47.41
C LYS A 375 25.66 -15.73 -47.18
N ARG A 376 24.71 -16.15 -46.34
CA ARG A 376 23.46 -15.41 -46.06
C ARG A 376 23.70 -14.09 -45.33
N TYR A 377 24.65 -14.04 -44.40
CA TYR A 377 24.99 -12.82 -43.66
C TYR A 377 25.83 -11.88 -44.52
N TRP A 378 26.72 -12.45 -45.34
CA TRP A 378 27.50 -11.71 -46.34
C TRP A 378 26.64 -11.06 -47.42
N GLN A 379 25.57 -11.72 -47.88
CA GLN A 379 24.63 -11.12 -48.83
C GLN A 379 24.02 -9.82 -48.27
N ARG A 380 23.56 -9.83 -47.02
CA ARG A 380 23.00 -8.64 -46.37
C ARG A 380 24.05 -7.55 -46.16
N TYR A 381 25.28 -7.92 -45.82
CA TYR A 381 26.39 -6.98 -45.70
C TYR A 381 26.77 -6.32 -47.04
N ILE A 382 26.79 -7.10 -48.14
CA ILE A 382 27.02 -6.58 -49.50
C ILE A 382 25.89 -5.62 -49.90
N TYR A 383 24.63 -5.92 -49.56
CA TYR A 383 23.52 -4.99 -49.79
C TYR A 383 23.69 -3.68 -49.01
N LEU A 384 24.34 -3.69 -47.86
CA LEU A 384 24.60 -2.49 -47.06
C LEU A 384 25.63 -1.58 -47.76
N TRP A 385 26.67 -2.16 -48.35
CA TRP A 385 27.63 -1.46 -49.22
C TRP A 385 26.98 -0.94 -50.51
N ILE A 386 26.14 -1.73 -51.16
CA ILE A 386 25.41 -1.31 -52.37
C ILE A 386 24.48 -0.14 -52.05
N ASN A 387 23.74 -0.20 -50.95
CA ASN A 387 22.86 0.90 -50.53
C ASN A 387 23.66 2.15 -50.15
N TYR A 388 24.81 2.00 -49.49
CA TYR A 388 25.69 3.13 -49.17
C TYR A 388 26.25 3.80 -50.42
N ALA A 389 26.69 3.01 -51.40
CA ALA A 389 27.18 3.52 -52.68
C ALA A 389 26.06 4.20 -53.48
N LEU A 390 24.86 3.61 -53.51
CA LEU A 390 23.67 4.20 -54.15
C LEU A 390 23.25 5.50 -53.47
N TYR A 391 23.30 5.58 -52.15
CA TYR A 391 23.00 6.80 -51.40
C TYR A 391 24.00 7.92 -51.70
N GLU A 392 25.30 7.63 -51.68
CA GLU A 392 26.33 8.65 -52.00
C GLU A 392 26.26 9.11 -53.46
N GLU A 393 25.89 8.22 -54.39
CA GLU A 393 25.74 8.52 -55.82
C GLU A 393 24.47 9.33 -56.13
N LEU A 394 23.33 8.96 -55.54
CA LEU A 394 22.01 9.51 -55.90
C LEU A 394 21.56 10.67 -55.01
N ASP A 395 21.82 10.61 -53.70
CA ASP A 395 21.28 11.59 -52.73
C ASP A 395 22.36 12.56 -52.23
N ALA A 396 23.61 12.09 -52.06
CA ALA A 396 24.71 12.93 -51.59
C ALA A 396 25.45 13.66 -52.73
N GLU A 397 25.42 13.13 -53.95
CA GLU A 397 26.12 13.60 -55.17
C GLU A 397 27.65 13.79 -54.99
N ASP A 398 28.26 13.09 -54.03
CA ASP A 398 29.69 13.22 -53.73
C ASP A 398 30.51 12.17 -54.50
N ILE A 399 30.97 12.56 -55.69
CA ILE A 399 31.62 11.67 -56.68
C ILE A 399 32.94 11.09 -56.14
N GLU A 400 33.67 11.82 -55.29
CA GLU A 400 34.98 11.37 -54.79
C GLU A 400 34.81 10.28 -53.73
N ARG A 401 33.88 10.47 -52.79
CA ARG A 401 33.61 9.45 -51.76
C ARG A 401 32.88 8.24 -52.31
N THR A 402 31.98 8.42 -53.26
CA THR A 402 31.34 7.30 -53.98
C THR A 402 32.39 6.36 -54.56
N ARG A 403 33.48 6.89 -55.14
CA ARG A 403 34.60 6.09 -55.66
C ARG A 403 35.37 5.36 -54.58
N ASP A 404 35.54 5.96 -53.41
CA ASP A 404 36.19 5.30 -52.27
C ASP A 404 35.30 4.18 -51.71
N VAL A 405 34.00 4.41 -51.58
CA VAL A 405 33.03 3.38 -51.16
C VAL A 405 33.04 2.18 -52.12
N TYR A 406 33.06 2.41 -53.43
CA TYR A 406 33.19 1.34 -54.43
C TYR A 406 34.55 0.63 -54.44
N ARG A 407 35.61 1.26 -53.91
CA ARG A 407 36.94 0.62 -53.78
C ARG A 407 37.05 -0.26 -52.53
N TYR A 408 36.28 0.05 -51.49
CA TYR A 408 36.28 -0.69 -50.22
C TYR A 408 35.19 -1.78 -50.15
N ALA A 409 34.12 -1.66 -50.95
CA ALA A 409 33.09 -2.69 -51.17
C ALA A 409 33.63 -3.87 -52.00
#